data_AF-A0A2V7YR26-F1
#
_entry.id   AF-A0A2V7YR26-F1
#
_cell.length_a   1.000
_cell.length_b   1.000
_cell.length_c   1.000
_cell.angle_alpha   90.00
_cell.angle_beta   90.00
_cell.angle_gamma   90.00
#
_symmetry.space_group_name_H-M   'P 1'
#
loop_
_entity.id
_entity.type
_entity.pdbx_description
1 polymer ?
#
loop_
_entity_poly.entity_id
_entity_poly.type
_entity_poly.pdbx_seq_one_letter_code
_entity_poly.pdbx_strand_id
1 'polypeptide(L)'
;MRCPECHANYEPDATVCTSCGLLLIGAAAPKRRAEDFASQRRRAADQAASCQFCHGDIPADAIRCKHCGEIVNEDYYRDRAQRIRARVNYASWVAYLFGLGALLLFRPVGLLSIAAGLLLSIVYYAIPVEPPQVLPGKRISAYARLRRQLKLERVAIPIPPLRNKKLVFVGTPLIAALIGYSANLFLLQEPMNQILRQNSAFNGMEVSTHYEYWIVPGVVVYDLRELSFRQAPIDVHTAFLEFAKRLRERRYQRIELAYRGTAKFEIDGGIFRRLGDEYAKRNFDYVLYTFPRLLHSIRPPHVDPASESDRDALVQFHREWYGHDLMTRTVANGL
;
A
#
# COMPACT_ATOMS: atom_id res chain seq x y z
N MET A 1 -4.79 53.90 29.84
CA MET A 1 -3.74 53.00 30.39
C MET A 1 -2.44 53.25 29.62
N ARG A 2 -1.25 52.79 30.08
CA ARG A 2 0.02 52.98 29.35
C ARG A 2 0.47 51.71 28.65
N CYS A 3 0.90 51.84 27.40
CA CYS A 3 1.45 50.72 26.63
C CYS A 3 2.73 50.21 27.32
N PRO A 4 2.92 48.89 27.50
CA PRO A 4 4.12 48.35 28.14
C PRO A 4 5.39 48.57 27.29
N GLU A 5 5.26 48.67 25.98
CA GLU A 5 6.36 48.84 25.03
C GLU A 5 6.75 50.32 24.87
N CYS A 6 5.81 51.17 24.46
CA CYS A 6 6.11 52.57 24.12
C CYS A 6 5.71 53.57 25.20
N HIS A 7 5.12 53.12 26.30
CA HIS A 7 4.58 53.97 27.39
C HIS A 7 3.56 55.05 26.98
N ALA A 8 3.13 55.06 25.72
CA ALA A 8 2.07 55.94 25.24
C ALA A 8 0.75 55.64 25.96
N ASN A 9 -0.02 56.69 26.24
CA ASN A 9 -1.37 56.54 26.77
C ASN A 9 -2.30 56.02 25.67
N TYR A 10 -3.13 55.03 25.99
CA TYR A 10 -4.15 54.51 25.08
C TYR A 10 -5.53 54.47 25.74
N GLU A 11 -6.57 54.56 24.90
CA GLU A 11 -7.98 54.43 25.30
C GLU A 11 -8.30 53.02 25.80
N PRO A 12 -9.12 52.86 26.86
CA PRO A 12 -9.35 51.58 27.52
C PRO A 12 -9.87 50.45 26.62
N ASP A 13 -10.50 50.78 25.48
CA ASP A 13 -11.08 49.81 24.54
C ASP A 13 -10.22 49.59 23.28
N ALA A 14 -9.03 50.18 23.20
CA ALA A 14 -8.15 50.02 22.04
C ALA A 14 -7.55 48.59 21.98
N THR A 15 -7.78 47.89 20.87
CA THR A 15 -7.23 46.55 20.61
C THR A 15 -5.75 46.59 20.19
N VAL A 16 -5.30 47.73 19.69
CA VAL A 16 -3.94 47.96 19.20
C VAL A 16 -3.46 49.32 19.70
N CYS A 17 -2.19 49.39 20.16
CA CYS A 17 -1.56 50.66 20.47
C CYS A 17 -1.30 51.46 19.18
N THR A 18 -1.88 52.65 19.07
CA THR A 18 -1.73 53.50 17.88
C THR A 18 -0.31 53.99 17.65
N SER A 19 0.53 54.09 18.70
CA SER A 19 1.92 54.54 18.57
C SER A 19 2.89 53.45 18.10
N CYS A 20 2.76 52.21 18.59
CA CYS A 20 3.73 51.16 18.29
C CYS A 20 3.16 49.93 17.58
N GLY A 21 1.85 49.90 17.31
CA GLY A 21 1.20 48.78 16.64
C GLY A 21 1.08 47.50 17.50
N LEU A 22 1.47 47.54 18.77
CA LEU A 22 1.38 46.39 19.67
C LEU A 22 -0.08 46.03 19.96
N LEU A 23 -0.45 44.77 19.76
CA LEU A 23 -1.75 44.23 20.16
C LEU A 23 -1.88 44.23 21.69
N LEU A 24 -2.88 44.94 22.20
CA LEU A 24 -3.14 45.08 23.63
C LEU A 24 -4.15 44.00 24.06
N ILE A 25 -3.68 42.78 24.31
CA ILE A 25 -4.53 41.60 24.59
C ILE A 25 -5.13 41.61 26.03
N GLY A 26 -5.02 42.72 26.78
CA GLY A 26 -5.06 42.67 28.24
C GLY A 26 -6.23 43.29 29.01
N ALA A 27 -7.01 44.24 28.48
CA ALA A 27 -7.80 45.12 29.38
C ALA A 27 -9.33 44.96 29.33
N ALA A 28 -9.91 44.56 28.19
CA ALA A 28 -11.37 44.57 28.00
C ALA A 28 -11.95 43.23 27.49
N ALA A 29 -11.18 42.13 27.49
CA ALA A 29 -11.73 40.82 27.16
C ALA A 29 -12.55 40.28 28.35
N PRO A 30 -13.85 39.97 28.17
CA PRO A 30 -14.78 39.78 29.29
C PRO A 30 -14.53 38.45 29.99
N LYS A 31 -13.78 38.46 31.10
CA LYS A 31 -13.80 37.37 32.08
C LYS A 31 -15.21 37.04 32.58
N ARG A 32 -16.16 37.99 32.50
CA ARG A 32 -17.57 37.80 32.87
C ARG A 32 -18.33 36.78 32.02
N ARG A 33 -17.96 36.58 30.75
CA ARG A 33 -18.73 35.68 29.87
C ARG A 33 -18.67 34.23 30.37
N ALA A 34 -17.51 33.79 30.86
CA ALA A 34 -17.35 32.43 31.38
C ALA A 34 -18.13 32.21 32.69
N GLU A 35 -18.18 33.21 33.56
CA GLU A 35 -18.96 33.17 34.81
C GLU A 35 -20.47 33.19 34.54
N ASP A 36 -20.91 33.99 33.56
CA ASP A 36 -22.31 34.04 33.13
C ASP A 36 -22.77 32.69 32.56
N PHE A 37 -21.98 32.06 31.68
CA PHE A 37 -22.29 30.71 31.19
C PHE A 37 -22.28 29.63 32.28
N ALA A 38 -21.38 29.74 33.26
CA ALA A 38 -21.34 28.83 34.39
C ALA A 38 -22.59 28.99 35.29
N SER A 39 -23.02 30.23 35.54
CA SER A 39 -24.22 30.51 36.32
C SER A 39 -25.50 30.06 35.61
N GLN A 40 -25.61 30.28 34.29
CA GLN A 40 -26.71 29.78 33.47
C GLN A 40 -26.80 28.25 33.46
N ARG A 41 -25.66 27.56 33.37
CA ARG A 41 -25.63 26.08 33.48
C ARG A 41 -26.09 25.58 34.83
N ARG A 42 -25.73 26.24 35.93
CA ARG A 42 -26.22 25.87 37.27
C ARG A 42 -27.74 26.03 37.37
N ARG A 43 -28.28 27.16 36.91
CA ARG A 43 -29.74 27.40 36.89
C ARG A 43 -30.50 26.42 36.00
N ALA A 44 -29.92 26.00 34.88
CA ALA A 44 -30.50 24.98 34.01
C ALA A 44 -30.46 23.58 34.64
N ALA A 45 -29.43 23.27 35.44
CA ALA A 45 -29.34 21.98 36.15
C ALA A 45 -30.35 21.86 37.29
N ASP A 46 -30.74 22.99 37.90
CA ASP A 46 -31.74 23.04 38.97
C ASP A 46 -33.18 22.90 38.45
N GLN A 47 -33.42 23.03 37.14
CA GLN A 47 -34.74 22.80 36.55
C GLN A 47 -35.04 21.30 36.50
N ALA A 48 -36.10 20.89 37.20
CA ALA A 48 -36.64 19.54 37.10
C ALA A 48 -37.36 19.39 35.74
N ALA A 49 -36.95 18.39 34.97
CA ALA A 49 -37.64 17.93 33.78
C ALA A 49 -38.39 16.63 34.13
N SER A 50 -39.52 16.36 33.47
CA SER A 50 -40.20 15.08 33.64
C SER A 50 -39.64 14.05 32.66
N CYS A 51 -39.44 12.82 33.13
CA CYS A 51 -39.00 11.72 32.28
C CYS A 51 -40.06 11.39 31.22
N GLN A 52 -39.68 11.31 29.94
CA GLN A 52 -40.60 10.98 28.85
C GLN A 52 -41.21 9.57 28.98
N PHE A 53 -40.56 8.65 29.69
CA PHE A 53 -40.98 7.25 29.79
C PHE A 53 -41.81 6.93 31.03
N CYS A 54 -41.48 7.54 32.17
CA CYS A 54 -42.10 7.20 33.46
C CYS A 54 -42.67 8.42 34.19
N HIS A 55 -42.59 9.61 33.59
CA HIS A 55 -43.07 10.89 34.12
C HIS A 55 -42.52 11.31 35.50
N GLY A 56 -41.51 10.62 36.02
CA GLY A 56 -40.83 10.98 37.27
C GLY A 56 -39.92 12.19 37.08
N ASP A 57 -39.77 12.99 38.13
CA ASP A 57 -38.92 14.18 38.15
C ASP A 57 -37.45 13.78 38.06
N ILE A 58 -36.75 14.36 37.09
CA ILE A 58 -35.33 14.15 36.83
C ILE A 58 -34.65 15.50 36.62
N PRO A 59 -33.36 15.65 37.00
CA PRO A 59 -32.62 16.85 36.67
C PRO A 59 -32.48 16.98 35.15
N ALA A 60 -32.56 18.21 34.61
CA ALA A 60 -32.56 18.46 33.17
C ALA A 60 -31.30 17.93 32.44
N ASP A 61 -30.19 17.75 33.16
CA ASP A 61 -28.93 17.21 32.62
C ASP A 61 -28.77 15.69 32.82
N ALA A 62 -29.80 15.00 33.33
CA ALA A 62 -29.76 13.55 33.55
C ALA A 62 -29.60 12.78 32.23
N ILE A 63 -28.50 12.02 32.12
CA ILE A 63 -28.29 11.10 30.99
C ILE A 63 -29.25 9.90 31.09
N ARG A 64 -29.58 9.47 32.31
CA ARG A 64 -30.47 8.34 32.59
C ARG A 64 -31.46 8.68 33.68
N CYS A 65 -32.69 8.20 33.53
CA CYS A 65 -33.70 8.33 34.56
C CYS A 65 -33.38 7.42 35.75
N LYS A 66 -33.42 7.95 36.98
CA LYS A 66 -33.23 7.16 38.20
C LYS A 66 -34.35 6.15 38.46
N HIS A 67 -35.57 6.44 37.99
CA HIS A 67 -36.75 5.61 38.24
C HIS A 67 -36.84 4.41 37.29
N CYS A 68 -36.72 4.63 35.97
CA CYS A 68 -36.85 3.56 34.97
C CYS A 68 -35.53 3.05 34.38
N GLY A 69 -34.41 3.77 34.57
CA GLY A 69 -33.10 3.42 34.02
C GLY A 69 -32.90 3.72 32.53
N GLU A 70 -33.94 4.23 31.85
CA GLU A 70 -33.92 4.56 30.44
C GLU A 70 -33.05 5.80 30.15
N ILE A 71 -32.49 5.87 28.94
CA ILE A 71 -31.67 7.00 28.49
C ILE A 71 -32.58 8.15 28.10
N VAL A 72 -32.41 9.30 28.75
CA VAL A 72 -33.29 10.46 28.53
C VAL A 72 -32.66 11.48 27.59
N ASN A 73 -31.33 11.61 27.62
CA ASN A 73 -30.61 12.59 26.81
C ASN A 73 -29.90 11.91 25.64
N GLU A 74 -30.60 11.77 24.51
CA GLU A 74 -30.02 11.25 23.26
C GLU A 74 -28.91 12.14 22.73
N ASP A 75 -29.02 13.47 22.89
CA ASP A 75 -28.08 14.44 22.35
C ASP A 75 -26.69 14.30 22.99
N TYR A 76 -26.62 13.97 24.27
CA TYR A 76 -25.36 13.64 24.95
C TYR A 76 -24.63 12.48 24.28
N TYR A 77 -25.34 11.41 23.90
CA TYR A 77 -24.74 10.27 23.21
C TYR A 77 -24.36 10.59 21.77
N ARG A 78 -25.17 11.40 21.06
CA ARG A 78 -24.83 11.88 19.70
C ARG A 78 -23.57 12.72 19.71
N ASP A 79 -23.46 13.69 20.61
CA ASP A 79 -22.29 14.57 20.72
C ASP A 79 -21.02 13.80 21.15
N ARG A 80 -21.17 12.87 22.11
CA ARG A 80 -20.06 11.98 22.49
C ARG A 80 -19.62 11.08 21.32
N ALA A 81 -20.56 10.52 20.57
CA ALA A 81 -20.24 9.72 19.39
C ALA A 81 -19.56 10.55 18.29
N GLN A 82 -19.99 11.80 18.08
CA GLN A 82 -19.34 12.72 17.15
C GLN A 82 -17.91 13.07 17.57
N ARG A 83 -17.67 13.36 18.86
CA ARG A 83 -16.32 13.61 19.39
C ARG A 83 -15.40 12.40 19.25
N ILE A 84 -15.91 11.19 19.48
CA ILE A 84 -15.14 9.95 19.27
C ILE A 84 -14.83 9.77 17.79
N ARG A 85 -15.80 9.93 16.88
CA ARG A 85 -15.58 9.84 15.42
C ARG A 85 -14.55 10.86 14.92
N ALA A 86 -14.61 12.10 15.41
CA ALA A 86 -13.65 13.14 15.02
C ALA A 86 -12.21 12.77 15.41
N ARG A 87 -12.01 12.22 16.62
CA ARG A 87 -10.69 11.74 17.07
C ARG A 87 -10.20 10.53 16.27
N VAL A 88 -11.10 9.61 15.93
CA VAL A 88 -10.76 8.42 15.12
C VAL A 88 -10.40 8.78 13.68
N ASN A 89 -11.12 9.73 13.06
CA ASN A 89 -10.76 10.24 11.73
C ASN A 89 -9.39 10.89 11.70
N TYR A 90 -9.03 11.65 12.75
CA TYR A 90 -7.71 12.26 12.83
C TYR A 90 -6.60 11.20 12.97
N ALA A 91 -6.79 10.20 13.83
CA ALA A 91 -5.84 9.11 14.02
C ALA A 91 -5.65 8.27 12.75
N SER A 92 -6.72 7.98 11.99
CA SER A 92 -6.60 7.23 10.74
C SER A 92 -5.86 8.03 9.67
N TRP A 93 -6.06 9.36 9.61
CA TRP A 93 -5.37 10.23 8.68
C TRP A 93 -3.87 10.35 8.98
N VAL A 94 -3.52 10.44 10.27
CA VAL A 94 -2.11 10.43 10.72
C VAL A 94 -1.44 9.09 10.39
N ALA A 95 -2.11 7.96 10.66
CA ALA A 95 -1.58 6.64 10.32
C ALA A 95 -1.40 6.46 8.80
N TYR A 96 -2.32 7.01 7.99
CA TYR A 96 -2.23 7.00 6.53
C TYR A 96 -1.02 7.79 6.01
N LEU A 97 -0.82 9.03 6.49
CA LEU A 97 0.36 9.82 6.12
C LEU A 97 1.66 9.15 6.53
N PHE A 98 1.68 8.53 7.71
CA PHE A 98 2.86 7.81 8.19
C PHE A 98 3.16 6.56 7.34
N GLY A 99 2.12 5.80 6.97
CA GLY A 99 2.25 4.66 6.06
C GLY A 99 2.73 5.06 4.65
N LEU A 100 2.25 6.19 4.14
CA LEU A 100 2.66 6.73 2.84
C LEU A 100 4.12 7.25 2.87
N GLY A 101 4.53 7.89 3.97
CA GLY A 101 5.93 8.28 4.19
C GLY A 101 6.87 7.08 4.31
N ALA A 102 6.45 6.03 5.01
CA ALA A 102 7.24 4.80 5.15
C ALA A 102 7.43 4.07 3.81
N LEU A 103 6.42 4.05 2.94
CA LEU A 103 6.50 3.51 1.58
C LEU A 103 7.53 4.25 0.70
N LEU A 104 7.65 5.57 0.87
CA LEU A 104 8.62 6.37 0.12
C LEU A 104 10.06 6.16 0.62
N LEU A 105 10.24 5.92 1.93
CA LEU A 105 11.56 5.77 2.54
C LEU A 105 12.14 4.34 2.47
N PHE A 106 11.30 3.30 2.51
CA PHE A 106 11.78 1.90 2.65
C PHE A 106 11.38 1.02 1.45
N ARG A 107 12.03 1.26 0.30
CA ARG A 107 11.78 0.55 -0.97
C ARG A 107 11.94 -0.99 -0.95
N PRO A 108 12.80 -1.64 -0.15
CA PRO A 108 12.89 -3.11 -0.15
C PRO A 108 12.21 -3.81 1.05
N VAL A 109 11.79 -3.10 2.10
CA VAL A 109 11.18 -3.71 3.32
C VAL A 109 9.65 -3.52 3.36
N GLY A 110 9.09 -2.82 2.36
CA GLY A 110 7.69 -2.36 2.36
C GLY A 110 6.63 -3.46 2.50
N LEU A 111 6.86 -4.67 1.99
CA LEU A 111 5.86 -5.75 2.01
C LEU A 111 5.44 -6.19 3.42
N LEU A 112 6.41 -6.35 4.33
CA LEU A 112 6.14 -6.75 5.72
C LEU A 112 5.48 -5.61 6.51
N SER A 113 5.89 -4.36 6.26
CA SER A 113 5.30 -3.19 6.91
C SER A 113 3.85 -2.97 6.50
N ILE A 114 3.53 -3.19 5.22
CA ILE A 114 2.17 -3.10 4.68
C ILE A 114 1.28 -4.20 5.29
N ALA A 115 1.75 -5.45 5.32
CA ALA A 115 0.99 -6.57 5.90
C ALA A 115 0.72 -6.34 7.40
N ALA A 116 1.73 -5.87 8.14
CA ALA A 116 1.57 -5.51 9.55
C ALA A 116 0.59 -4.35 9.77
N GLY A 117 0.67 -3.29 8.94
CA GLY A 117 -0.26 -2.15 9.02
C GLY A 117 -1.71 -2.53 8.71
N LEU A 118 -1.92 -3.41 7.73
CA LEU A 118 -3.26 -3.89 7.36
C LEU A 118 -3.85 -4.78 8.47
N LEU A 119 -3.07 -5.70 9.02
CA LEU A 119 -3.46 -6.50 10.20
C LEU A 119 -3.79 -5.63 11.41
N LEU A 120 -2.97 -4.61 11.70
CA LEU A 120 -3.21 -3.71 12.82
C LEU A 120 -4.51 -2.92 12.63
N SER A 121 -4.82 -2.50 11.40
CA SER A 121 -6.08 -1.80 11.10
C SER A 121 -7.30 -2.71 11.31
N ILE A 122 -7.24 -3.98 10.90
CA ILE A 122 -8.32 -4.95 11.09
C ILE A 122 -8.53 -5.21 12.58
N VAL A 123 -7.46 -5.45 13.34
CA VAL A 123 -7.53 -5.64 14.79
C VAL A 123 -8.10 -4.40 15.48
N TYR A 124 -7.71 -3.19 15.04
CA TYR A 124 -8.21 -1.94 15.59
C TYR A 124 -9.72 -1.76 15.40
N TYR A 125 -10.26 -2.15 14.24
CA TYR A 125 -11.72 -2.11 13.99
C TYR A 125 -12.48 -3.28 14.64
N ALA A 126 -11.81 -4.35 15.00
CA ALA A 126 -12.41 -5.53 15.64
C ALA A 126 -12.53 -5.42 17.15
N ILE A 127 -11.89 -4.45 17.81
CA ILE A 127 -12.03 -4.26 19.27
C ILE A 127 -13.38 -3.56 19.54
N PRO A 128 -14.36 -4.26 20.14
CA PRO A 128 -15.62 -3.63 20.53
C PRO A 128 -15.32 -2.59 21.60
N VAL A 129 -15.80 -1.36 21.38
CA VAL A 129 -15.71 -0.29 22.38
C VAL A 129 -16.66 -0.65 23.52
N GLU A 130 -16.13 -1.26 24.58
CA GLU A 130 -16.92 -1.57 25.76
C GLU A 130 -17.51 -0.28 26.36
N PRO A 131 -18.81 -0.28 26.73
CA PRO A 131 -19.39 0.85 27.43
C PRO A 131 -18.72 1.05 28.80
N PRO A 132 -18.63 2.29 29.29
CA PRO A 132 -17.90 2.62 30.51
C PRO A 132 -18.38 1.80 31.72
N GLN A 133 -17.41 1.38 32.52
CA GLN A 133 -17.59 0.54 33.69
C GLN A 133 -18.57 1.17 34.68
N VAL A 134 -19.61 0.41 35.02
CA VAL A 134 -20.57 0.75 36.07
C VAL A 134 -19.88 0.55 37.43
N LEU A 135 -20.06 1.51 38.33
CA LEU A 135 -19.50 1.62 39.68
C LEU A 135 -19.30 0.28 40.43
N PRO A 136 -18.20 0.13 41.20
CA PRO A 136 -17.92 -1.07 41.97
C PRO A 136 -18.87 -1.11 43.17
N GLY A 137 -19.79 -2.08 43.22
CA GLY A 137 -20.69 -2.18 44.36
C GLY A 137 -21.42 -3.50 44.58
N LYS A 138 -21.72 -4.29 43.54
CA LYS A 138 -22.37 -5.61 43.74
C LYS A 138 -21.82 -6.64 42.76
N ARG A 139 -21.41 -7.81 43.27
CA ARG A 139 -21.04 -8.98 42.47
C ARG A 139 -22.27 -9.45 41.69
N ILE A 140 -22.45 -8.93 40.48
CA ILE A 140 -23.46 -9.40 39.55
C ILE A 140 -22.97 -10.72 38.96
N SER A 141 -23.76 -11.78 39.15
CA SER A 141 -23.54 -13.12 38.57
C SER A 141 -23.23 -13.05 37.08
N ALA A 142 -22.24 -13.83 36.62
CA ALA A 142 -21.83 -13.90 35.22
C ALA A 142 -23.03 -14.19 34.28
N TYR A 143 -24.01 -14.96 34.75
CA TYR A 143 -25.23 -15.26 34.01
C TYR A 143 -26.09 -14.01 33.75
N ALA A 144 -26.17 -13.09 34.70
CA ALA A 144 -26.89 -11.82 34.54
C ALA A 144 -26.16 -10.85 33.60
N ARG A 145 -24.83 -10.93 33.47
CA ARG A 145 -24.06 -10.19 32.45
C ARG A 145 -24.36 -10.71 31.05
N LEU A 146 -24.34 -12.03 30.86
CA LEU A 146 -24.59 -12.66 29.56
C LEU A 146 -26.02 -12.40 29.06
N ARG A 147 -27.01 -12.48 29.97
CA ARG A 147 -28.42 -12.18 29.63
C ARG A 147 -28.65 -10.70 29.30
N ARG A 148 -27.86 -9.78 29.88
CA ARG A 148 -27.90 -8.35 29.50
C ARG A 148 -27.21 -8.08 28.16
N GLN A 149 -26.12 -8.77 27.86
CA GLN A 149 -25.47 -8.68 26.54
C GLN A 149 -26.40 -9.16 25.42
N LEU A 150 -27.08 -10.29 25.61
CA LEU A 150 -28.07 -10.79 24.64
C LEU A 150 -29.31 -9.89 24.52
N LYS A 151 -29.63 -9.06 25.53
CA LYS A 151 -30.76 -8.11 25.48
C LYS A 151 -30.40 -6.78 24.82
N LEU A 152 -29.11 -6.47 24.67
CA LEU A 152 -28.61 -5.29 23.96
C LEU A 152 -28.56 -5.48 22.42
N GLU A 153 -28.81 -6.69 21.92
CA GLU A 153 -28.88 -6.98 20.47
C GLU A 153 -30.06 -6.32 19.73
N ARG A 154 -30.95 -5.57 20.40
CA ARG A 154 -32.06 -4.87 19.72
C ARG A 154 -32.01 -3.35 19.80
N VAL A 155 -30.93 -2.74 20.30
CA VAL A 155 -30.67 -1.34 19.99
C VAL A 155 -29.95 -1.31 18.64
N ALA A 156 -30.71 -1.60 17.59
CA ALA A 156 -30.26 -1.37 16.23
C ALA A 156 -30.03 0.15 16.12
N ILE A 157 -28.79 0.58 16.30
CA ILE A 157 -28.37 1.93 15.92
C ILE A 157 -28.76 2.02 14.45
N PRO A 158 -29.71 2.89 14.06
CA PRO A 158 -30.08 3.02 12.67
C PRO A 158 -28.82 3.45 11.93
N ILE A 159 -28.23 2.51 11.18
CA ILE A 159 -27.12 2.81 10.31
C ILE A 159 -27.71 3.81 9.31
N PRO A 160 -27.23 5.06 9.28
CA PRO A 160 -27.79 6.04 8.36
C PRO A 160 -27.69 5.44 6.96
N PRO A 161 -28.77 5.47 6.16
CA PRO A 161 -28.75 4.87 4.84
C PRO A 161 -27.63 5.56 4.05
N LEU A 162 -26.55 4.83 3.78
CA LEU A 162 -25.44 5.24 2.92
C LEU A 162 -25.90 5.18 1.46
N ARG A 163 -26.95 5.93 1.16
CA ARG A 163 -27.51 6.10 -0.17
C ARG A 163 -26.58 7.06 -0.91
N ASN A 164 -25.67 6.48 -1.70
CA ASN A 164 -24.95 7.10 -2.82
C ASN A 164 -23.54 7.70 -2.56
N LYS A 165 -22.84 7.35 -1.48
CA LYS A 165 -21.38 7.63 -1.42
C LYS A 165 -20.63 6.44 -2.00
N LYS A 166 -20.10 6.60 -3.22
CA LYS A 166 -19.16 5.65 -3.83
C LYS A 166 -17.96 5.51 -2.89
N LEU A 167 -17.94 4.44 -2.09
CA LEU A 167 -16.77 4.03 -1.31
C LEU A 167 -15.71 3.61 -2.32
N VAL A 168 -14.84 4.55 -2.70
CA VAL A 168 -13.64 4.21 -3.44
C VAL A 168 -12.72 3.53 -2.44
N PHE A 169 -12.69 2.20 -2.49
CA PHE A 169 -11.85 1.37 -1.64
C PHE A 169 -10.37 1.70 -1.94
N VAL A 170 -9.75 2.49 -1.08
CA VAL A 170 -8.32 2.84 -1.16
C VAL A 170 -7.43 1.58 -1.09
N GLY A 171 -7.97 0.44 -0.62
CA GLY A 171 -7.27 -0.85 -0.58
C GLY A 171 -7.18 -1.61 -1.92
N THR A 172 -8.01 -1.29 -2.92
CA THR A 172 -8.01 -2.02 -4.21
C THR A 172 -6.68 -1.93 -4.98
N PRO A 173 -6.01 -0.76 -5.13
CA PRO A 173 -4.74 -0.69 -5.85
C PRO A 173 -3.60 -1.43 -5.14
N LEU A 174 -3.60 -1.42 -3.80
CA LEU A 174 -2.59 -2.14 -3.00
C LEU A 174 -2.71 -3.66 -3.19
N ILE A 175 -3.95 -4.18 -3.14
CA ILE A 175 -4.21 -5.60 -3.36
C ILE A 175 -3.79 -6.01 -4.77
N ALA A 176 -4.10 -5.19 -5.78
CA ALA A 176 -3.69 -5.46 -7.16
C ALA A 176 -2.15 -5.48 -7.31
N ALA A 177 -1.43 -4.56 -6.67
CA ALA A 177 0.04 -4.55 -6.68
C ALA A 177 0.64 -5.78 -6.00
N LEU A 178 0.07 -6.22 -4.87
CA LEU A 178 0.50 -7.43 -4.15
C LEU A 178 0.28 -8.69 -4.99
N ILE A 179 -0.87 -8.80 -5.67
CA ILE A 179 -1.17 -9.92 -6.57
C ILE A 179 -0.24 -9.90 -7.77
N GLY A 180 0.00 -8.75 -8.38
CA GLY A 180 0.94 -8.62 -9.50
C GLY A 180 2.35 -9.06 -9.10
N TYR A 181 2.87 -8.53 -7.99
CA TYR A 181 4.21 -8.90 -7.51
C TYR A 181 4.33 -10.39 -7.17
N SER A 182 3.35 -10.98 -6.47
CA SER A 182 3.37 -12.41 -6.15
C SER A 182 3.29 -13.27 -7.41
N ALA A 183 2.46 -12.88 -8.39
CA ALA A 183 2.38 -13.57 -9.67
C ALA A 183 3.73 -13.58 -10.40
N ASN A 184 4.46 -12.46 -10.44
CA ASN A 184 5.80 -12.43 -11.05
C ASN A 184 6.77 -13.41 -10.38
N LEU A 185 6.80 -13.40 -9.04
CA LEU A 185 7.68 -14.27 -8.28
C LEU A 185 7.39 -15.75 -8.53
N PHE A 186 6.14 -16.20 -8.40
CA PHE A 186 5.81 -17.62 -8.51
C PHE A 186 5.76 -18.13 -9.95
N LEU A 187 5.35 -17.28 -10.91
CA LEU A 187 5.09 -17.73 -12.27
C LEU A 187 6.30 -17.61 -13.19
N LEU A 188 7.21 -16.68 -12.93
CA LEU A 188 8.35 -16.39 -13.80
C LEU A 188 9.68 -16.57 -13.06
N GLN A 189 9.86 -15.85 -11.94
CA GLN A 189 11.14 -15.81 -11.24
C GLN A 189 11.49 -17.15 -10.60
N GLU A 190 10.55 -17.81 -9.94
CA GLU A 190 10.80 -19.08 -9.26
C GLU A 190 11.19 -20.22 -10.24
N PRO A 191 10.49 -20.41 -11.39
CA PRO A 191 10.98 -21.29 -12.45
C PRO A 191 12.40 -20.97 -12.91
N MET A 192 12.75 -19.69 -13.06
CA MET A 192 14.10 -19.27 -13.44
C MET A 192 15.13 -19.60 -12.36
N ASN A 193 14.81 -19.32 -11.10
CA ASN A 193 15.66 -19.65 -9.95
C ASN A 193 15.92 -21.16 -9.85
N GLN A 194 14.91 -21.98 -10.14
CA GLN A 194 15.06 -23.43 -10.19
C GLN A 194 16.04 -23.86 -11.28
N ILE A 195 15.96 -23.26 -12.48
CA ILE A 195 16.88 -23.53 -13.59
C ILE A 195 18.32 -23.17 -13.19
N LEU A 196 18.52 -21.96 -12.65
CA LEU A 196 19.85 -21.49 -12.22
C LEU A 196 20.47 -22.39 -11.14
N ARG A 197 19.65 -22.95 -10.24
CA ARG A 197 20.14 -23.85 -9.17
C ARG A 197 20.39 -25.28 -9.63
N GLN A 198 19.74 -25.73 -10.70
CA GLN A 198 19.82 -27.12 -11.15
C GLN A 198 21.13 -27.46 -11.87
N ASN A 199 21.80 -26.46 -12.46
CA ASN A 199 23.02 -26.68 -13.22
C ASN A 199 24.14 -25.75 -12.72
N SER A 200 25.23 -26.34 -12.25
CA SER A 200 26.41 -25.61 -11.76
C SER A 200 27.08 -24.77 -12.84
N ALA A 201 26.85 -25.06 -14.13
CA ALA A 201 27.32 -24.24 -15.24
C ALA A 201 26.74 -22.82 -15.18
N PHE A 202 25.59 -22.61 -14.54
CA PHE A 202 24.96 -21.29 -14.43
C PHE A 202 25.42 -20.48 -13.20
N ASN A 203 26.37 -21.02 -12.42
CA ASN A 203 26.93 -20.34 -11.26
C ASN A 203 27.71 -19.09 -11.68
N GLY A 204 27.19 -17.92 -11.34
CA GLY A 204 27.76 -16.62 -11.73
C GLY A 204 26.89 -15.85 -12.73
N MET A 205 25.70 -16.34 -13.03
CA MET A 205 24.69 -15.62 -13.80
C MET A 205 23.51 -15.24 -12.90
N GLU A 206 23.08 -13.98 -12.96
CA GLU A 206 21.87 -13.49 -12.31
C GLU A 206 20.85 -13.09 -13.37
N VAL A 207 19.66 -13.70 -13.32
CA VAL A 207 18.55 -13.41 -14.23
C VAL A 207 17.32 -13.01 -13.44
N SER A 208 16.72 -11.89 -13.83
CA SER A 208 15.43 -11.43 -13.33
C SER A 208 14.36 -11.61 -14.41
N THR A 209 13.28 -12.31 -14.09
CA THR A 209 12.16 -12.51 -15.01
C THR A 209 10.88 -11.95 -14.39
N HIS A 210 10.17 -11.16 -15.17
CA HIS A 210 8.98 -10.44 -14.72
C HIS A 210 8.11 -10.07 -15.91
N TYR A 211 6.84 -9.79 -15.63
CA TYR A 211 5.93 -9.20 -16.57
C TYR A 211 6.27 -7.74 -16.81
N GLU A 212 5.93 -7.24 -18.00
CA GLU A 212 6.08 -5.82 -18.31
C GLU A 212 5.30 -4.97 -17.29
N TYR A 213 5.98 -3.92 -16.80
CA TYR A 213 5.51 -3.07 -15.70
C TYR A 213 5.09 -3.84 -14.42
N TRP A 214 5.56 -5.08 -14.25
CA TRP A 214 5.19 -5.99 -13.16
C TRP A 214 3.70 -6.38 -13.10
N ILE A 215 2.90 -6.03 -14.11
CA ILE A 215 1.43 -6.19 -14.06
C ILE A 215 0.86 -6.75 -15.36
N VAL A 216 1.51 -6.55 -16.52
CA VAL A 216 0.96 -6.91 -17.84
C VAL A 216 1.32 -8.36 -18.20
N PRO A 217 0.41 -9.34 -18.07
CA PRO A 217 0.76 -10.76 -18.17
C PRO A 217 1.10 -11.25 -19.60
N GLY A 218 0.93 -10.38 -20.61
CA GLY A 218 1.18 -10.70 -22.02
C GLY A 218 2.64 -10.59 -22.44
N VAL A 219 3.46 -9.82 -21.72
CA VAL A 219 4.84 -9.52 -22.08
C VAL A 219 5.74 -9.97 -20.95
N VAL A 220 6.69 -10.87 -21.25
CA VAL A 220 7.69 -11.32 -20.28
C VAL A 220 9.02 -10.66 -20.59
N VAL A 221 9.59 -10.00 -19.62
CA VAL A 221 10.94 -9.45 -19.68
C VAL A 221 11.90 -10.43 -19.02
N TYR A 222 12.81 -10.98 -19.82
CA TYR A 222 13.95 -11.79 -19.38
C TYR A 222 15.17 -10.89 -19.29
N ASP A 223 15.51 -10.46 -18.08
CA ASP A 223 16.58 -9.48 -17.83
C ASP A 223 17.81 -10.13 -17.22
N LEU A 224 18.89 -10.13 -17.99
CA LEU A 224 20.18 -10.60 -17.54
C LEU A 224 20.89 -9.49 -16.74
N ARG A 225 20.99 -9.66 -15.42
CA ARG A 225 21.47 -8.64 -14.48
C ARG A 225 22.98 -8.68 -14.31
N GLU A 226 23.51 -9.88 -14.09
CA GLU A 226 24.91 -10.10 -13.81
C GLU A 226 25.44 -11.34 -14.53
N LEU A 227 26.69 -11.24 -14.97
CA LEU A 227 27.44 -12.31 -15.61
C LEU A 227 28.86 -12.31 -15.07
N SER A 228 29.32 -13.48 -14.62
CA SER A 228 30.70 -13.73 -14.27
C SER A 228 31.57 -13.80 -15.53
N PHE A 229 32.83 -13.40 -15.40
CA PHE A 229 33.83 -13.49 -16.47
C PHE A 229 34.12 -14.92 -16.94
N ARG A 230 33.73 -15.94 -16.15
CA ARG A 230 33.89 -17.36 -16.49
C ARG A 230 32.70 -17.94 -17.25
N GLN A 231 31.60 -17.20 -17.37
CA GLN A 231 30.38 -17.70 -17.98
C GLN A 231 30.60 -17.80 -19.50
N ALA A 232 30.35 -18.96 -20.11
CA ALA A 232 30.42 -19.08 -21.56
C ALA A 232 29.10 -18.61 -22.19
N PRO A 233 29.12 -18.02 -23.41
CA PRO A 233 27.89 -17.60 -24.09
C PRO A 233 26.86 -18.72 -24.26
N ILE A 234 27.35 -19.95 -24.51
CA ILE A 234 26.50 -21.14 -24.64
C ILE A 234 25.74 -21.47 -23.36
N ASP A 235 26.29 -21.17 -22.18
CA ASP A 235 25.59 -21.39 -20.91
C ASP A 235 24.44 -20.41 -20.74
N VAL A 236 24.66 -19.15 -21.10
CA VAL A 236 23.62 -18.10 -21.09
C VAL A 236 22.49 -18.49 -22.05
N HIS A 237 22.86 -18.94 -23.26
CA HIS A 237 21.89 -19.46 -24.23
C HIS A 237 21.10 -20.63 -23.65
N THR A 238 21.79 -21.62 -23.09
CA THR A 238 21.17 -22.83 -22.54
C THR A 238 20.22 -22.51 -21.40
N ALA A 239 20.57 -21.57 -20.50
CA ALA A 239 19.67 -21.15 -19.43
C ALA A 239 18.39 -20.48 -19.97
N PHE A 240 18.51 -19.67 -21.03
CA PHE A 240 17.35 -19.10 -21.71
C PHE A 240 16.47 -20.18 -22.38
N LEU A 241 17.08 -21.21 -22.97
CA LEU A 241 16.36 -22.34 -23.58
C LEU A 241 15.65 -23.22 -22.58
N GLU A 242 16.28 -23.52 -21.44
CA GLU A 242 15.61 -24.21 -20.33
C GLU A 242 14.42 -23.39 -19.80
N PHE A 243 14.54 -22.07 -19.76
CA PHE A 243 13.44 -21.18 -19.40
C PHE A 243 12.29 -21.25 -20.42
N ALA A 244 12.60 -21.18 -21.72
CA ALA A 244 11.61 -21.34 -22.79
C ALA A 244 10.89 -22.70 -22.71
N LYS A 245 11.65 -23.77 -22.50
CA LYS A 245 11.13 -25.13 -22.32
C LYS A 245 10.24 -25.27 -21.10
N ARG A 246 10.53 -24.56 -20.00
CA ARG A 246 9.73 -24.59 -18.78
C ARG A 246 8.42 -23.82 -18.92
N LEU A 247 8.41 -22.74 -19.70
CA LEU A 247 7.24 -21.89 -19.91
C LEU A 247 6.43 -22.21 -21.19
N ARG A 248 6.81 -23.22 -21.97
CA ARG A 248 6.17 -23.59 -23.25
C ARG A 248 4.66 -23.86 -23.19
N GLU A 249 4.13 -24.22 -22.03
CA GLU A 249 2.68 -24.47 -21.88
C GLU A 249 1.86 -23.17 -21.85
N ARG A 250 2.52 -22.03 -21.63
CA ARG A 250 1.89 -20.72 -21.54
C ARG A 250 1.99 -19.96 -22.86
N ARG A 251 1.03 -19.05 -23.07
CA ARG A 251 0.99 -18.20 -24.26
C ARG A 251 1.29 -16.77 -23.84
N TYR A 252 2.32 -16.21 -24.44
CA TYR A 252 2.70 -14.81 -24.30
C TYR A 252 2.50 -14.11 -25.64
N GLN A 253 2.33 -12.80 -25.62
CA GLN A 253 2.31 -11.98 -26.83
C GLN A 253 3.73 -11.79 -27.33
N ARG A 254 4.65 -11.45 -26.44
CA ARG A 254 6.08 -11.29 -26.75
C ARG A 254 6.98 -11.50 -25.53
N ILE A 255 8.25 -11.73 -25.81
CA ILE A 255 9.32 -11.83 -24.83
C ILE A 255 10.35 -10.74 -25.14
N GLU A 256 10.71 -9.97 -24.13
CA GLU A 256 11.77 -8.96 -24.23
C GLU A 256 13.03 -9.51 -23.57
N LEU A 257 14.12 -9.57 -24.33
CA LEU A 257 15.44 -9.87 -23.79
C LEU A 257 16.10 -8.57 -23.37
N ALA A 258 16.33 -8.40 -22.08
CA ALA A 258 16.97 -7.24 -21.49
C ALA A 258 18.36 -7.61 -20.93
N TYR A 259 19.21 -6.60 -20.86
CA TYR A 259 20.46 -6.67 -20.12
C TYR A 259 20.53 -5.46 -19.19
N ARG A 260 20.69 -5.71 -17.89
CA ARG A 260 20.72 -4.70 -16.83
C ARG A 260 19.56 -3.71 -16.90
N GLY A 261 18.36 -4.21 -17.18
CA GLY A 261 17.12 -3.43 -17.28
C GLY A 261 16.93 -2.69 -18.60
N THR A 262 17.83 -2.86 -19.58
CA THR A 262 17.68 -2.28 -20.91
C THR A 262 17.27 -3.36 -21.91
N ALA A 263 16.06 -3.26 -22.47
CA ALA A 263 15.60 -4.17 -23.52
C ALA A 263 16.48 -4.05 -24.78
N LYS A 264 16.85 -5.19 -25.35
CA LYS A 264 17.73 -5.31 -26.52
C LYS A 264 17.02 -5.98 -27.69
N PHE A 265 16.36 -7.09 -27.41
CA PHE A 265 15.65 -7.88 -28.40
C PHE A 265 14.22 -8.12 -28.00
N GLU A 266 13.37 -8.29 -29.00
CA GLU A 266 11.99 -8.71 -28.88
C GLU A 266 11.76 -9.99 -29.68
N ILE A 267 10.97 -10.89 -29.11
CA ILE A 267 10.62 -12.18 -29.69
C ILE A 267 9.12 -12.35 -29.63
N ASP A 268 8.49 -12.75 -30.74
CA ASP A 268 7.10 -13.18 -30.72
C ASP A 268 6.89 -14.36 -29.75
N GLY A 269 5.82 -14.31 -28.96
CA GLY A 269 5.55 -15.34 -27.97
C GLY A 269 5.21 -16.72 -28.56
N GLY A 270 4.72 -16.77 -29.80
CA GLY A 270 4.56 -18.01 -30.55
C GLY A 270 5.89 -18.63 -30.95
N ILE A 271 6.85 -17.81 -31.39
CA ILE A 271 8.24 -18.25 -31.65
C ILE A 271 8.91 -18.74 -30.36
N PHE A 272 8.76 -18.02 -29.25
CA PHE A 272 9.31 -18.43 -27.95
C PHE A 272 8.75 -19.78 -27.47
N ARG A 273 7.44 -20.02 -27.64
CA ARG A 273 6.85 -21.31 -27.34
C ARG A 273 7.45 -22.42 -28.19
N ARG A 274 7.55 -22.18 -29.50
CA ARG A 274 8.15 -23.14 -30.44
C ARG A 274 9.60 -23.44 -30.07
N LEU A 275 10.37 -22.44 -29.64
CA LEU A 275 11.73 -22.62 -29.16
C LEU A 275 11.81 -23.60 -27.99
N GLY A 276 10.92 -23.46 -27.00
CA GLY A 276 10.82 -24.39 -25.87
C GLY A 276 10.44 -25.81 -26.30
N ASP A 277 9.54 -25.95 -27.27
CA ASP A 277 9.12 -27.25 -27.82
C ASP A 277 10.26 -27.94 -28.60
N GLU A 278 10.97 -27.21 -29.46
CA GLU A 278 12.10 -27.74 -30.25
C GLU A 278 13.27 -28.13 -29.35
N TYR A 279 13.58 -27.32 -28.33
CA TYR A 279 14.59 -27.64 -27.35
C TYR A 279 14.21 -28.87 -26.50
N ALA A 280 12.93 -29.02 -26.12
CA ALA A 280 12.46 -30.23 -25.44
C ALA A 280 12.62 -31.50 -26.30
N LYS A 281 12.48 -31.38 -27.62
CA LYS A 281 12.71 -32.45 -28.60
C LYS A 281 14.19 -32.66 -28.94
N ARG A 282 15.09 -31.86 -28.36
CA ARG A 282 16.54 -31.86 -28.65
C ARG A 282 16.89 -31.53 -30.11
N ASN A 283 16.07 -30.68 -30.75
CA ASN A 283 16.36 -30.16 -32.09
C ASN A 283 17.35 -29.01 -32.00
N PHE A 284 18.64 -29.33 -31.83
CA PHE A 284 19.70 -28.35 -31.65
C PHE A 284 19.93 -27.48 -32.89
N ASP A 285 19.63 -27.97 -34.08
CA ASP A 285 19.79 -27.20 -35.31
C ASP A 285 18.86 -25.98 -35.32
N TYR A 286 17.59 -26.17 -34.96
CA TYR A 286 16.64 -25.07 -34.84
C TYR A 286 17.07 -24.07 -33.76
N VAL A 287 17.49 -24.59 -32.61
CA VAL A 287 17.72 -23.81 -31.40
C VAL A 287 19.03 -23.00 -31.44
N LEU A 288 20.05 -23.50 -32.15
CA LEU A 288 21.35 -22.84 -32.26
C LEU A 288 21.48 -21.98 -33.52
N TYR A 289 20.90 -22.40 -34.65
CA TYR A 289 21.14 -21.75 -35.95
C TYR A 289 19.93 -20.98 -36.48
N THR A 290 18.72 -21.54 -36.33
CA THR A 290 17.51 -20.88 -36.83
C THR A 290 17.04 -19.77 -35.90
N PHE A 291 17.05 -20.03 -34.58
CA PHE A 291 16.49 -19.10 -33.59
C PHE A 291 17.12 -17.70 -33.59
N PRO A 292 18.46 -17.51 -33.62
CA PRO A 292 19.05 -16.18 -33.58
C PRO A 292 18.56 -15.25 -34.70
N ARG A 293 18.15 -15.82 -35.85
CA ARG A 293 17.62 -15.09 -37.01
C ARG A 293 16.18 -14.63 -36.86
N LEU A 294 15.44 -15.20 -35.90
CA LEU A 294 14.05 -14.88 -35.64
C LEU A 294 13.89 -13.74 -34.62
N LEU A 295 15.02 -13.22 -34.11
CA LEU A 295 15.04 -12.14 -33.14
C LEU A 295 14.90 -10.78 -33.83
N HIS A 296 14.05 -9.92 -33.28
CA HIS A 296 13.95 -8.54 -33.73
C HIS A 296 14.74 -7.65 -32.77
N SER A 297 15.78 -6.98 -33.28
CA SER A 297 16.51 -5.98 -32.51
C SER A 297 15.64 -4.74 -32.33
N ILE A 298 15.52 -4.25 -31.09
CA ILE A 298 14.75 -3.05 -30.76
C ILE A 298 15.51 -1.79 -31.18
N ARG A 299 16.84 -1.87 -31.26
CA ARG A 299 17.72 -0.80 -31.74
C ARG A 299 18.13 -1.12 -33.20
N PRO A 300 18.24 -0.12 -34.09
CA PRO A 300 18.80 -0.35 -35.42
C PRO A 300 20.17 -1.05 -35.30
N PRO A 301 20.40 -2.13 -36.08
CA PRO A 301 21.66 -2.86 -36.03
C PRO A 301 22.81 -1.92 -36.42
N HIS A 302 23.93 -2.03 -35.71
CA HIS A 302 25.14 -1.27 -36.01
C HIS A 302 25.97 -1.90 -37.15
N VAL A 303 25.56 -3.07 -37.67
CA VAL A 303 26.31 -3.85 -38.65
C VAL A 303 25.36 -4.37 -39.74
N ASP A 304 25.80 -4.31 -41.00
CA ASP A 304 25.04 -4.74 -42.17
C ASP A 304 24.75 -6.25 -42.15
N PRO A 305 23.52 -6.70 -42.46
CA PRO A 305 23.09 -8.11 -42.36
C PRO A 305 23.62 -9.03 -43.49
N ALA A 306 24.62 -8.58 -44.26
CA ALA A 306 25.06 -9.27 -45.46
C ALA A 306 26.33 -10.10 -45.18
N SER A 307 26.16 -11.43 -45.13
CA SER A 307 27.19 -12.48 -45.21
C SER A 307 27.85 -12.99 -43.91
N GLU A 308 27.07 -13.45 -42.95
CA GLU A 308 27.62 -14.22 -41.82
C GLU A 308 27.05 -15.65 -41.76
N SER A 309 27.93 -16.62 -41.54
CA SER A 309 27.59 -18.05 -41.49
C SER A 309 26.63 -18.33 -40.31
N ASP A 310 25.91 -19.45 -40.35
CA ASP A 310 24.96 -19.84 -39.29
C ASP A 310 25.61 -19.84 -37.88
N ARG A 311 26.90 -20.13 -37.78
CA ARG A 311 27.67 -20.07 -36.53
C ARG A 311 27.92 -18.65 -36.04
N ASP A 312 28.16 -17.73 -36.96
CA ASP A 312 28.48 -16.34 -36.64
C ASP A 312 27.26 -15.61 -36.06
N ALA A 313 26.05 -15.95 -36.53
CA ALA A 313 24.80 -15.36 -36.07
C ALA A 313 24.53 -15.54 -34.56
N LEU A 314 24.86 -16.72 -34.00
CA LEU A 314 24.68 -16.96 -32.56
C LEU A 314 25.68 -16.16 -31.73
N VAL A 315 26.93 -16.05 -32.20
CA VAL A 315 27.97 -15.26 -31.54
C VAL A 315 27.63 -13.77 -31.59
N GLN A 316 27.20 -13.29 -32.75
CA GLN A 316 26.75 -11.92 -32.94
C GLN A 316 25.57 -11.59 -32.02
N PHE A 317 24.58 -12.47 -31.92
CA PHE A 317 23.46 -12.30 -31.00
C PHE A 317 23.91 -12.06 -29.56
N HIS A 318 24.81 -12.89 -29.03
CA HIS A 318 25.32 -12.73 -27.67
C HIS A 318 26.14 -11.44 -27.48
N ARG A 319 26.92 -11.05 -28.50
CA ARG A 319 27.68 -9.78 -28.49
C ARG A 319 26.75 -8.57 -28.41
N GLU A 320 25.68 -8.57 -29.20
CA GLU A 320 24.70 -7.49 -29.21
C GLU A 320 23.83 -7.46 -27.95
N TRP A 321 23.53 -8.62 -27.37
CA TRP A 321 22.71 -8.71 -26.16
C TRP A 321 23.43 -8.15 -24.94
N TYR A 322 24.63 -8.63 -24.64
CA TYR A 322 25.36 -8.26 -23.42
C TYR A 322 26.86 -7.99 -23.63
N GLY A 323 27.44 -8.29 -24.80
CA GLY A 323 28.89 -8.23 -25.03
C GLY A 323 29.50 -6.83 -25.20
N HIS A 324 28.69 -5.78 -25.36
CA HIS A 324 29.20 -4.40 -25.45
C HIS A 324 29.65 -3.79 -24.11
N ASP A 325 29.35 -4.43 -22.98
CA ASP A 325 29.78 -3.99 -21.66
C ASP A 325 31.28 -4.29 -21.45
N LEU A 326 32.02 -3.36 -20.86
CA LEU A 326 33.46 -3.50 -20.60
C LEU A 326 33.76 -4.72 -19.74
N MET A 327 32.82 -5.08 -18.84
CA MET A 327 32.94 -6.23 -17.94
C MET A 327 32.67 -7.58 -18.62
N THR A 328 32.01 -7.60 -19.78
CA THR A 328 31.63 -8.82 -20.51
C THR A 328 32.44 -9.03 -21.78
N ARG A 329 33.34 -8.09 -22.14
CA ARG A 329 34.23 -8.23 -23.32
C ARG A 329 35.06 -9.52 -23.31
N THR A 330 35.49 -10.01 -22.14
CA THR A 330 36.23 -11.27 -22.04
C THR A 330 35.35 -12.49 -22.31
N VAL A 331 34.07 -12.43 -21.92
CA VAL A 331 33.07 -13.47 -22.18
C VAL A 331 32.72 -13.55 -23.67
N ALA A 332 32.59 -12.40 -24.33
CA ALA A 332 32.31 -12.31 -25.76
C ALA A 332 33.46 -12.79 -26.66
N ASN A 333 34.68 -12.85 -26.12
CA ASN A 333 35.89 -13.25 -26.84
C ASN A 333 36.32 -14.70 -26.52
N GLY A 334 35.62 -15.41 -25.63
CA GLY A 334 35.96 -16.76 -25.17
C GLY A 334 35.33 -17.92 -25.94
N LEU A 335 34.94 -17.69 -27.20
CA LEU A 335 34.41 -18.72 -28.11
C LEU A 335 35.50 -19.26 -29.03
#